data_AF-A0A923XY15-F1
#
_entry.id   AF-A0A923XY15-F1
#
_cell.length_a   1.000
_cell.length_b   1.000
_cell.length_c   1.000
_cell.angle_alpha   90.00
_cell.angle_beta   90.00
_cell.angle_gamma   90.00
#
_symmetry.space_group_name_H-M   'P 1'
#
loop_
_entity.id
_entity.type
_entity.pdbx_description
1 polymer ?
#
loop_
_entity_poly.entity_id
_entity_poly.type
_entity_poly.pdbx_seq_one_letter_code
_entity_poly.pdbx_strand_id
1 'polypeptide(L)'
;MGAITGNGTAVKGLGGAAGYGEAALARGDDTVTRVDTSAVFGDGFTLGGAHYAGNQLYVSTDGLVSFGAGQAGVTPPAAPFFAIFNADVDTRLDGEGAESGAVWLDVDTVQDCVTITWDHVGFYRRNATLTDTFQMQIFDRGGGNFDVVYRYQDISWTAGDLQGGFGGLGGTPATVGYRVGSSGAPVLLGASGNETAELALDAALGNTGVKGLYVFQFGTASVITGSTGADSLHGTAAADTMQGLGGDDVLYGSAGADVLDGGTGLDRADYSTATGAVVIDLRDPTANRGLAAGDTYNGIERFVGSGLADMLRGTGAADWFDGGKGRDSLLGLAGNDMLIGGDQNDSLYGGTGADVLNGGSGNDCLAGGTGRDTMTGGVGADRFVFAGTGPKDVDWITDYDAAGGDVLDFGRAGAVRADFRLTYVTDAGAGNAGVKEAHVVHVPTGRLVWVLYDGAADTSIVVHSGAISFDLL
;
A
#
# COMPACT_ATOMS: atom_id res chain seq x y z
N MET A 1 1.15 -4.80 -1.89
CA MET A 1 2.31 -4.93 -2.83
C MET A 1 3.71 -4.86 -2.19
N GLY A 2 3.94 -4.22 -1.03
CA GLY A 2 5.29 -3.93 -0.52
C GLY A 2 6.24 -5.10 -0.22
N ALA A 3 5.74 -6.35 -0.12
CA ALA A 3 6.55 -7.52 0.23
C ALA A 3 7.14 -8.29 -0.96
N ILE A 4 6.53 -8.19 -2.17
CA ILE A 4 6.96 -8.95 -3.35
C ILE A 4 8.15 -8.24 -4.00
N THR A 5 9.32 -8.38 -3.38
CA THR A 5 10.58 -7.84 -3.87
C THR A 5 11.34 -8.87 -4.72
N GLY A 6 12.36 -8.41 -5.44
CA GLY A 6 13.27 -9.26 -6.22
C GLY A 6 13.52 -8.76 -7.65
N ASN A 7 14.39 -9.47 -8.36
CA ASN A 7 14.88 -9.16 -9.71
C ASN A 7 14.43 -10.19 -10.76
N GLY A 8 13.18 -10.68 -10.64
CA GLY A 8 12.63 -11.77 -11.45
C GLY A 8 13.19 -13.17 -11.17
N THR A 9 14.35 -13.31 -10.51
CA THR A 9 14.93 -14.63 -10.24
C THR A 9 14.06 -15.50 -9.31
N ALA A 10 14.06 -16.81 -9.55
CA ALA A 10 13.35 -17.79 -8.73
C ALA A 10 13.92 -17.86 -7.31
N VAL A 11 13.03 -17.92 -6.31
CA VAL A 11 13.34 -18.04 -4.89
C VAL A 11 14.01 -19.39 -4.61
N LYS A 12 15.01 -19.37 -3.72
CA LYS A 12 15.77 -20.54 -3.25
C LYS A 12 15.72 -20.66 -1.74
N GLY A 13 16.02 -21.85 -1.23
CA GLY A 13 15.97 -22.17 0.21
C GLY A 13 14.67 -22.82 0.65
N LEU A 14 13.79 -23.15 -0.29
CA LEU A 14 12.48 -23.78 -0.13
C LEU A 14 12.57 -25.29 0.21
N GLY A 15 13.54 -25.67 1.02
CA GLY A 15 13.83 -27.08 1.32
C GLY A 15 14.25 -27.93 0.11
N GLY A 16 14.23 -29.25 0.34
CA GLY A 16 14.61 -30.26 -0.65
C GLY A 16 16.09 -30.29 -1.07
N ALA A 17 16.46 -31.28 -1.88
CA ALA A 17 17.84 -31.46 -2.34
C ALA A 17 18.30 -30.41 -3.38
N ALA A 18 17.34 -29.78 -4.08
CA ALA A 18 17.60 -28.73 -5.08
C ALA A 18 17.45 -27.30 -4.52
N GLY A 19 16.86 -27.12 -3.33
CA GLY A 19 16.60 -25.81 -2.74
C GLY A 19 15.38 -25.07 -3.33
N TYR A 20 14.55 -25.75 -4.13
CA TYR A 20 13.42 -25.19 -4.88
C TYR A 20 12.04 -25.75 -4.47
N GLY A 21 12.00 -26.64 -3.46
CA GLY A 21 10.79 -27.27 -2.96
C GLY A 21 11.07 -28.60 -2.26
N GLU A 22 10.24 -28.96 -1.28
CA GLU A 22 10.38 -30.20 -0.50
C GLU A 22 10.00 -31.47 -1.28
N ALA A 23 9.09 -31.37 -2.25
CA ALA A 23 8.61 -32.49 -3.05
C ALA A 23 8.95 -32.33 -4.54
N ALA A 24 9.25 -33.44 -5.22
CA ALA A 24 9.39 -33.50 -6.67
C ALA A 24 8.19 -34.23 -7.28
N LEU A 25 7.62 -33.66 -8.35
CA LEU A 25 6.63 -34.34 -9.16
C LEU A 25 7.25 -35.45 -10.01
N ALA A 26 6.41 -36.40 -10.44
CA ALA A 26 6.83 -37.43 -11.38
C ALA A 26 7.21 -36.77 -12.72
N ARG A 27 8.35 -37.19 -13.28
CA ARG A 27 8.81 -36.76 -14.62
C ARG A 27 8.00 -37.45 -15.71
N GLY A 28 7.77 -36.73 -16.79
CA GLY A 28 7.11 -37.22 -17.98
C GLY A 28 6.83 -36.13 -19.01
N ASP A 29 6.33 -36.59 -20.15
CA ASP A 29 5.82 -35.82 -21.30
C ASP A 29 4.29 -35.69 -21.13
N ASP A 30 3.75 -34.47 -21.26
CA ASP A 30 2.33 -34.11 -21.05
C ASP A 30 1.74 -34.63 -19.70
N THR A 31 2.56 -34.77 -18.65
CA THR A 31 2.11 -35.39 -17.39
C THR A 31 1.54 -34.39 -16.39
N VAL A 32 0.29 -34.64 -15.96
CA VAL A 32 -0.42 -33.81 -14.97
C VAL A 32 -0.52 -34.51 -13.62
N THR A 33 -0.02 -33.86 -12.57
CA THR A 33 -0.19 -34.32 -11.18
C THR A 33 -1.19 -33.44 -10.44
N ARG A 34 -2.16 -34.06 -9.75
CA ARG A 34 -3.03 -33.35 -8.81
C ARG A 34 -2.29 -33.12 -7.49
N VAL A 35 -2.29 -31.88 -7.02
CA VAL A 35 -1.63 -31.46 -5.77
C VAL A 35 -2.69 -31.19 -4.72
N ASP A 36 -2.40 -31.52 -3.47
CA ASP A 36 -3.22 -31.15 -2.33
C ASP A 36 -2.63 -29.90 -1.67
N THR A 37 -3.28 -28.75 -1.84
CA THR A 37 -2.88 -27.47 -1.25
C THR A 37 -3.84 -27.02 -0.15
N SER A 38 -4.69 -27.92 0.35
CA SER A 38 -5.68 -27.64 1.41
C SER A 38 -5.05 -27.24 2.76
N ALA A 39 -3.74 -27.44 2.92
CA ALA A 39 -2.98 -26.97 4.09
C ALA A 39 -2.68 -25.46 4.05
N VAL A 40 -2.71 -24.84 2.87
CA VAL A 40 -2.59 -23.39 2.67
C VAL A 40 -3.99 -22.80 2.46
N PHE A 41 -4.70 -23.24 1.41
CA PHE A 41 -5.98 -22.63 1.02
C PHE A 41 -7.22 -23.09 1.80
N GLY A 42 -7.05 -23.96 2.81
CA GLY A 42 -8.16 -24.51 3.59
C GLY A 42 -9.28 -25.11 2.73
N ASP A 43 -10.47 -24.51 2.80
CA ASP A 43 -11.64 -24.91 2.01
C ASP A 43 -11.50 -24.64 0.51
N GLY A 44 -10.60 -23.73 0.09
CA GLY A 44 -10.31 -23.41 -1.30
C GLY A 44 -10.46 -21.92 -1.67
N PHE A 45 -10.40 -21.64 -2.96
CA PHE A 45 -10.45 -20.28 -3.53
C PHE A 45 -11.47 -20.16 -4.67
N THR A 46 -11.80 -18.93 -5.06
CA THR A 46 -12.77 -18.68 -6.14
C THR A 46 -12.09 -18.07 -7.37
N LEU A 47 -12.29 -18.68 -8.53
CA LEU A 47 -11.73 -18.24 -9.81
C LEU A 47 -12.83 -18.16 -10.87
N GLY A 48 -13.02 -16.97 -11.46
CA GLY A 48 -14.05 -16.73 -12.49
C GLY A 48 -15.49 -17.04 -12.06
N GLY A 49 -15.79 -16.92 -10.77
CA GLY A 49 -17.11 -17.23 -10.19
C GLY A 49 -17.37 -18.71 -9.90
N ALA A 50 -16.37 -19.58 -10.08
CA ALA A 50 -16.40 -20.97 -9.63
C ALA A 50 -15.46 -21.16 -8.44
N HIS A 51 -15.92 -21.88 -7.41
CA HIS A 51 -15.12 -22.24 -6.25
C HIS A 51 -14.37 -23.55 -6.49
N TYR A 52 -13.10 -23.60 -6.08
CA TYR A 52 -12.19 -24.73 -6.24
C TYR A 52 -11.56 -25.07 -4.89
N ALA A 53 -11.79 -26.29 -4.41
CA ALA A 53 -11.21 -26.77 -3.16
C ALA A 53 -9.67 -26.94 -3.29
N GLY A 54 -8.93 -26.84 -2.18
CA GLY A 54 -7.47 -26.95 -2.16
C GLY A 54 -6.89 -28.25 -2.77
N ASN A 55 -7.68 -29.32 -2.89
CA ASN A 55 -7.27 -30.56 -3.57
C ASN A 55 -7.64 -30.63 -5.07
N GLN A 56 -8.07 -29.52 -5.68
CA GLN A 56 -8.46 -29.41 -7.09
C GLN A 56 -7.44 -28.64 -7.94
N LEU A 57 -6.23 -28.41 -7.43
CA LEU A 57 -5.10 -27.86 -8.18
C LEU A 57 -4.36 -28.99 -8.91
N TYR A 58 -4.03 -28.76 -10.18
CA TYR A 58 -3.34 -29.70 -11.05
C TYR A 58 -2.14 -29.02 -11.70
N VAL A 59 -0.95 -29.61 -11.58
CA VAL A 59 0.30 -29.10 -12.17
C VAL A 59 0.72 -30.01 -13.31
N SER A 60 0.88 -29.46 -14.50
CA SER A 60 1.50 -30.14 -15.64
C SER A 60 3.01 -29.95 -15.64
N THR A 61 3.71 -30.91 -16.23
CA THR A 61 5.12 -30.75 -16.61
C THR A 61 5.33 -29.55 -17.54
N ASP A 62 4.34 -29.24 -18.37
CA ASP A 62 4.41 -28.30 -19.50
C ASP A 62 4.18 -26.82 -19.09
N GLY A 63 4.55 -26.45 -17.86
CA GLY A 63 4.48 -25.06 -17.37
C GLY A 63 3.08 -24.53 -17.03
N LEU A 64 2.08 -25.42 -16.92
CA LEU A 64 0.68 -25.08 -16.71
C LEU A 64 0.13 -25.58 -15.37
N VAL A 65 -0.66 -24.74 -14.71
CA VAL A 65 -1.48 -25.06 -13.53
C VAL A 65 -2.95 -24.93 -13.90
N SER A 66 -3.76 -25.95 -13.62
CA SER A 66 -5.18 -26.03 -13.98
C SER A 66 -6.06 -26.37 -12.77
N PHE A 67 -7.34 -26.02 -12.85
CA PHE A 67 -8.28 -26.08 -11.72
C PHE A 67 -9.52 -26.92 -12.01
N GLY A 68 -9.89 -27.78 -11.07
CA GLY A 68 -11.07 -28.66 -11.14
C GLY A 68 -10.90 -29.87 -12.06
N ALA A 69 -10.08 -29.77 -13.11
CA ALA A 69 -9.66 -30.87 -13.96
C ALA A 69 -8.23 -30.63 -14.45
N GLY A 70 -7.39 -31.66 -14.43
CA GLY A 70 -6.03 -31.59 -14.95
C GLY A 70 -6.01 -31.42 -16.47
N GLN A 71 -5.12 -30.56 -16.95
CA GLN A 71 -4.89 -30.25 -18.37
C GLN A 71 -3.39 -30.30 -18.68
N ALA A 72 -3.03 -30.76 -19.87
CA ALA A 72 -1.67 -30.80 -20.41
C ALA A 72 -1.63 -30.19 -21.82
N GLY A 73 -0.43 -29.86 -22.28
CA GLY A 73 -0.13 -29.56 -23.67
C GLY A 73 -0.32 -28.11 -24.13
N VAL A 74 0.03 -27.89 -25.40
CA VAL A 74 0.42 -26.60 -25.98
C VAL A 74 -0.72 -25.63 -26.32
N THR A 75 -1.99 -25.98 -26.08
CA THR A 75 -3.15 -25.19 -26.54
C THR A 75 -3.93 -24.64 -25.34
N PRO A 76 -4.26 -23.32 -25.28
CA PRO A 76 -4.91 -22.74 -24.10
C PRO A 76 -6.18 -23.51 -23.71
N PRO A 77 -6.21 -24.17 -22.54
CA PRO A 77 -7.28 -25.11 -22.24
C PRO A 77 -8.65 -24.44 -22.06
N ALA A 78 -9.70 -25.25 -22.20
CA ALA A 78 -11.09 -24.83 -21.99
C ALA A 78 -11.39 -24.52 -20.51
N ALA A 79 -10.69 -25.20 -19.59
CA ALA A 79 -10.77 -24.97 -18.15
C ALA A 79 -9.96 -23.73 -17.72
N PRO A 80 -10.21 -23.16 -16.53
CA PRO A 80 -9.36 -22.14 -15.94
C PRO A 80 -7.93 -22.65 -15.71
N PHE A 81 -6.95 -21.78 -15.97
CA PHE A 81 -5.54 -22.10 -15.87
C PHE A 81 -4.67 -20.87 -15.56
N PHE A 82 -3.53 -21.13 -14.96
CA PHE A 82 -2.35 -20.25 -14.92
C PHE A 82 -1.24 -20.91 -15.72
N ALA A 83 -0.65 -20.17 -16.65
CA ALA A 83 0.48 -20.65 -17.43
C ALA A 83 1.61 -19.62 -17.32
N ILE A 84 2.74 -20.03 -16.74
CA ILE A 84 3.99 -19.28 -16.97
C ILE A 84 4.32 -19.37 -18.46
N PHE A 85 4.03 -20.53 -19.07
CA PHE A 85 4.10 -20.72 -20.53
C PHE A 85 2.95 -21.57 -21.03
N ASN A 86 2.22 -21.07 -22.02
CA ASN A 86 1.44 -21.93 -22.91
C ASN A 86 2.36 -22.44 -24.04
N ALA A 87 3.23 -23.40 -23.70
CA ALA A 87 4.18 -24.04 -24.60
C ALA A 87 4.43 -25.50 -24.17
N ASP A 88 5.12 -26.28 -25.01
CA ASP A 88 5.63 -27.61 -24.64
C ASP A 88 6.91 -27.40 -23.81
N VAL A 89 6.83 -27.64 -22.50
CA VAL A 89 7.89 -27.38 -21.51
C VAL A 89 8.37 -28.70 -20.91
N ASP A 90 8.86 -29.56 -21.80
CA ASP A 90 8.92 -31.01 -21.59
C ASP A 90 9.93 -31.50 -20.53
N THR A 91 9.56 -32.53 -19.75
CA THR A 91 10.43 -33.22 -18.77
C THR A 91 10.66 -34.69 -19.13
N ARG A 92 11.20 -34.93 -20.32
CA ARG A 92 11.39 -36.29 -20.89
C ARG A 92 12.30 -37.20 -20.07
N LEU A 93 12.20 -38.49 -20.40
CA LEU A 93 13.00 -39.63 -19.91
C LEU A 93 13.55 -40.50 -21.07
N ASP A 94 13.42 -40.04 -22.32
CA ASP A 94 13.62 -40.85 -23.54
C ASP A 94 14.96 -40.63 -24.25
N GLY A 95 15.86 -39.81 -23.69
CA GLY A 95 17.29 -39.81 -24.03
C GLY A 95 17.72 -39.09 -25.33
N GLU A 96 16.85 -38.30 -25.96
CA GLU A 96 17.16 -37.49 -27.17
C GLU A 96 17.52 -36.02 -26.85
N GLY A 97 18.25 -35.77 -25.76
CA GLY A 97 18.73 -34.42 -25.41
C GLY A 97 19.28 -34.27 -23.99
N ALA A 98 19.53 -33.03 -23.59
CA ALA A 98 19.57 -32.70 -22.16
C ALA A 98 18.12 -32.56 -21.69
N GLU A 99 17.69 -33.45 -20.81
CA GLU A 99 16.33 -33.46 -20.26
C GLU A 99 16.16 -32.32 -19.25
N SER A 100 15.01 -31.65 -19.25
CA SER A 100 14.71 -30.58 -18.28
C SER A 100 14.82 -31.07 -16.83
N GLY A 101 14.90 -30.13 -15.88
CA GLY A 101 14.88 -30.44 -14.45
C GLY A 101 13.56 -31.08 -13.99
N ALA A 102 13.46 -31.34 -12.68
CA ALA A 102 12.21 -31.80 -12.10
C ALA A 102 11.30 -30.59 -11.84
N VAL A 103 9.99 -30.82 -11.82
CA VAL A 103 9.04 -29.85 -11.25
C VAL A 103 9.00 -30.06 -9.75
N TRP A 104 9.37 -29.04 -8.99
CA TRP A 104 9.39 -29.02 -7.53
C TRP A 104 8.16 -28.33 -6.98
N LEU A 105 7.70 -28.80 -5.83
CA LEU A 105 6.61 -28.24 -5.06
C LEU A 105 7.08 -27.92 -3.65
N ASP A 106 6.69 -26.76 -3.17
CA ASP A 106 6.75 -26.32 -1.80
C ASP A 106 5.35 -25.87 -1.34
N VAL A 107 4.97 -26.21 -0.12
CA VAL A 107 3.68 -25.86 0.49
C VAL A 107 3.96 -25.31 1.87
N ASP A 108 4.28 -24.02 1.92
CA ASP A 108 4.69 -23.31 3.12
C ASP A 108 3.45 -22.73 3.84
N THR A 109 3.08 -23.36 4.95
CA THR A 109 1.97 -22.95 5.84
C THR A 109 2.35 -21.88 6.86
N VAL A 110 3.57 -21.33 6.77
CA VAL A 110 4.05 -20.17 7.56
C VAL A 110 4.10 -18.92 6.69
N GLN A 111 4.30 -19.08 5.38
CA GLN A 111 4.21 -18.01 4.37
C GLN A 111 2.88 -18.00 3.60
N ASP A 112 1.95 -18.90 3.96
CA ASP A 112 0.68 -19.16 3.28
C ASP A 112 0.83 -19.21 1.75
N CYS A 113 1.80 -20.01 1.30
CA CYS A 113 2.28 -20.00 -0.07
C CYS A 113 2.47 -21.41 -0.63
N VAL A 114 1.99 -21.61 -1.86
CA VAL A 114 2.36 -22.77 -2.69
C VAL A 114 3.33 -22.31 -3.76
N THR A 115 4.58 -22.79 -3.71
CA THR A 115 5.57 -22.51 -4.74
C THR A 115 5.78 -23.72 -5.64
N ILE A 116 5.69 -23.50 -6.94
CA ILE A 116 5.85 -24.50 -8.00
C ILE A 116 7.04 -24.06 -8.86
N THR A 117 8.10 -24.86 -8.91
CA THR A 117 9.34 -24.52 -9.63
C THR A 117 9.62 -25.54 -10.73
N TRP A 118 9.55 -25.13 -11.99
CA TRP A 118 10.10 -25.87 -13.12
C TRP A 118 11.59 -25.51 -13.24
N ASP A 119 12.45 -26.47 -12.87
CA ASP A 119 13.89 -26.29 -12.82
C ASP A 119 14.58 -26.69 -14.15
N HIS A 120 15.74 -26.08 -14.46
CA HIS A 120 16.56 -26.34 -15.65
C HIS A 120 15.76 -26.59 -16.94
N VAL A 121 14.89 -25.66 -17.30
CA VAL A 121 13.96 -25.81 -18.42
C VAL A 121 14.64 -25.49 -19.77
N GLY A 122 14.27 -26.26 -20.81
CA GLY A 122 14.65 -25.97 -22.19
C GLY A 122 13.69 -26.60 -23.20
N PHE A 123 13.48 -25.93 -24.34
CA PHE A 123 12.85 -26.52 -25.53
C PHE A 123 13.92 -27.26 -26.35
N TYR A 124 13.50 -27.98 -27.39
CA TYR A 124 14.32 -28.83 -28.28
C TYR A 124 15.49 -28.09 -28.99
N ARG A 125 16.54 -27.75 -28.24
CA ARG A 125 17.82 -27.22 -28.74
C ARG A 125 18.92 -28.27 -28.49
N ARG A 126 19.33 -28.96 -29.55
CA ARG A 126 20.61 -29.69 -29.55
C ARG A 126 21.75 -28.71 -29.24
N ASN A 127 22.38 -28.87 -28.07
CA ASN A 127 23.48 -28.06 -27.52
C ASN A 127 23.11 -26.73 -26.84
N ALA A 128 21.90 -26.55 -26.32
CA ALA A 128 21.67 -25.50 -25.31
C ALA A 128 22.21 -25.95 -23.93
N THR A 129 22.83 -25.03 -23.19
CA THR A 129 22.98 -25.16 -21.74
C THR A 129 21.64 -24.85 -21.09
N LEU A 130 21.00 -25.86 -20.50
CA LEU A 130 19.82 -25.67 -19.65
C LEU A 130 20.22 -24.83 -18.42
N THR A 131 19.60 -23.67 -18.23
CA THR A 131 19.82 -22.80 -17.05
C THR A 131 18.57 -22.10 -16.55
N ASP A 132 17.50 -22.07 -17.34
CA ASP A 132 16.34 -21.23 -17.04
C ASP A 132 15.47 -21.92 -15.98
N THR A 133 15.20 -21.19 -14.91
CA THR A 133 14.32 -21.63 -13.82
C THR A 133 13.07 -20.78 -13.85
N PHE A 134 11.91 -21.44 -13.84
CA PHE A 134 10.60 -20.80 -13.88
C PHE A 134 9.83 -21.17 -12.62
N GLN A 135 9.24 -20.18 -11.96
CA GLN A 135 8.60 -20.38 -10.68
C GLN A 135 7.26 -19.62 -10.62
N MET A 136 6.22 -20.32 -10.19
CA MET A 136 4.94 -19.75 -9.81
C MET A 136 4.83 -19.84 -8.29
N GLN A 137 4.48 -18.74 -7.64
CA GLN A 137 4.12 -18.71 -6.23
C GLN A 137 2.64 -18.32 -6.15
N ILE A 138 1.83 -19.08 -5.43
CA ILE A 138 0.42 -18.78 -5.19
C ILE A 138 0.28 -18.53 -3.69
N PHE A 139 0.12 -17.26 -3.32
CA PHE A 139 -0.05 -16.82 -1.94
C PHE A 139 -1.53 -16.76 -1.62
N ASP A 140 -1.98 -17.45 -0.57
CA ASP A 140 -3.30 -17.20 -0.01
C ASP A 140 -3.33 -15.79 0.61
N ARG A 141 -4.45 -15.10 0.44
CA ARG A 141 -4.71 -13.76 0.99
C ARG A 141 -5.90 -13.79 1.95
N GLY A 142 -6.38 -14.98 2.30
CA GLY A 142 -7.57 -15.21 3.11
C GLY A 142 -8.86 -15.03 2.31
N GLY A 143 -9.97 -15.55 2.85
CA GLY A 143 -11.30 -15.40 2.25
C GLY A 143 -11.49 -16.03 0.86
N GLY A 144 -10.58 -16.90 0.43
CA GLY A 144 -10.57 -17.47 -0.93
C GLY A 144 -10.06 -16.52 -2.00
N ASN A 145 -9.39 -15.43 -1.60
CA ASN A 145 -8.61 -14.54 -2.44
C ASN A 145 -7.14 -15.01 -2.47
N PHE A 146 -6.42 -14.79 -3.56
CA PHE A 146 -5.03 -15.22 -3.69
C PHE A 146 -4.25 -14.37 -4.70
N ASP A 147 -2.96 -14.20 -4.45
CA ASP A 147 -2.03 -13.55 -5.37
C ASP A 147 -1.19 -14.63 -6.09
N VAL A 148 -0.99 -14.47 -7.40
CA VAL A 148 -0.13 -15.35 -8.22
C VAL A 148 1.07 -14.56 -8.68
N VAL A 149 2.27 -15.00 -8.31
CA VAL A 149 3.54 -14.38 -8.68
C VAL A 149 4.29 -15.30 -9.64
N TYR A 150 4.69 -14.79 -10.80
CA TYR A 150 5.59 -15.49 -11.72
C TYR A 150 7.00 -14.92 -11.63
N ARG A 151 8.00 -15.81 -11.62
CA ARG A 151 9.42 -15.51 -11.56
C ARG A 151 10.20 -16.26 -12.64
N TYR A 152 10.99 -15.54 -13.43
CA TYR A 152 11.89 -16.10 -14.45
C TYR A 152 13.18 -15.29 -14.61
N GLN A 153 14.27 -15.96 -15.00
CA GLN A 153 15.57 -15.31 -15.19
C GLN A 153 15.74 -14.70 -16.58
N ASP A 154 15.45 -15.48 -17.63
CA ASP A 154 15.43 -15.02 -19.02
C ASP A 154 14.41 -15.78 -19.84
N ILE A 155 13.84 -15.10 -20.84
CA ILE A 155 12.85 -15.61 -21.79
C ILE A 155 13.25 -15.19 -23.24
N SER A 156 14.51 -14.78 -23.47
CA SER A 156 15.13 -14.44 -24.78
C SER A 156 15.19 -15.58 -25.85
N TRP A 157 14.02 -16.02 -26.34
CA TRP A 157 13.85 -17.15 -27.25
C TRP A 157 13.35 -16.63 -28.60
N THR A 158 14.07 -16.94 -29.69
CA THR A 158 13.79 -16.39 -31.01
C THR A 158 12.92 -17.32 -31.85
N ALA A 159 12.26 -16.79 -32.89
CA ALA A 159 11.55 -17.60 -33.87
C ALA A 159 12.47 -18.61 -34.63
N GLY A 160 13.79 -18.41 -34.59
CA GLY A 160 14.77 -19.36 -35.12
C GLY A 160 14.99 -20.58 -34.23
N ASP A 161 14.72 -20.47 -32.93
CA ASP A 161 14.85 -21.57 -31.95
C ASP A 161 13.69 -22.57 -32.03
N LEU A 162 12.60 -22.18 -32.72
CA LEU A 162 11.41 -22.98 -32.97
C LEU A 162 11.50 -23.76 -34.30
N GLN A 163 12.64 -23.71 -35.02
CA GLN A 163 12.83 -24.44 -36.28
C GLN A 163 13.16 -25.93 -36.07
N GLY A 164 12.10 -26.73 -35.96
CA GLY A 164 12.18 -28.20 -35.96
C GLY A 164 11.01 -28.90 -36.65
N GLY A 165 9.80 -28.31 -36.59
CA GLY A 165 8.68 -28.70 -37.44
C GLY A 165 8.15 -30.12 -37.22
N PHE A 166 7.89 -30.53 -35.97
CA PHE A 166 7.00 -31.67 -35.73
C PHE A 166 5.57 -31.30 -36.16
N GLY A 167 5.04 -32.03 -37.14
CA GLY A 167 3.60 -32.23 -37.37
C GLY A 167 2.70 -31.03 -37.68
N GLY A 168 3.20 -29.80 -37.70
CA GLY A 168 2.40 -28.58 -37.91
C GLY A 168 2.24 -27.68 -36.68
N LEU A 169 2.92 -27.97 -35.56
CA LEU A 169 3.02 -27.06 -34.40
C LEU A 169 4.05 -25.97 -34.68
N GLY A 170 3.65 -25.00 -35.49
CA GLY A 170 4.53 -23.92 -35.94
C GLY A 170 4.64 -22.77 -34.96
N GLY A 171 5.79 -22.65 -34.29
CA GLY A 171 6.42 -21.36 -34.03
C GLY A 171 5.68 -20.36 -33.14
N THR A 172 4.74 -20.78 -32.28
CA THR A 172 4.19 -19.90 -31.25
C THR A 172 5.25 -19.63 -30.18
N PRO A 173 5.59 -18.35 -29.91
CA PRO A 173 6.44 -17.99 -28.77
C PRO A 173 5.81 -18.49 -27.47
N ALA A 174 6.64 -18.77 -26.48
CA ALA A 174 6.14 -19.13 -25.17
C ALA A 174 5.43 -17.90 -24.57
N THR A 175 4.18 -18.07 -24.11
CA THR A 175 3.34 -16.95 -23.65
C THR A 175 2.96 -17.12 -22.19
N VAL A 176 3.25 -16.08 -21.40
CA VAL A 176 2.74 -15.93 -20.03
C VAL A 176 1.26 -15.56 -20.10
N GLY A 177 0.41 -16.20 -19.30
CA GLY A 177 -1.01 -15.89 -19.32
C GLY A 177 -1.87 -16.64 -18.32
N TYR A 178 -3.15 -16.29 -18.31
CA TYR A 178 -4.14 -16.91 -17.44
C TYR A 178 -5.53 -16.94 -18.07
N ARG A 179 -6.39 -17.81 -17.53
CA ARG A 179 -7.81 -17.86 -17.83
C ARG A 179 -8.58 -18.12 -16.55
N VAL A 180 -9.44 -17.20 -16.16
CA VAL A 180 -10.22 -17.32 -14.91
C VAL A 180 -11.51 -18.13 -15.07
N GLY A 181 -12.06 -18.28 -16.27
CA GLY A 181 -13.37 -18.91 -16.48
C GLY A 181 -13.53 -19.61 -17.84
N SER A 182 -14.43 -20.58 -17.92
CA SER A 182 -14.59 -21.49 -19.06
C SER A 182 -15.19 -20.88 -20.33
N SER A 183 -15.68 -19.64 -20.28
CA SER A 183 -16.31 -18.93 -21.40
C SER A 183 -15.54 -17.70 -21.89
N GLY A 184 -14.59 -17.18 -21.11
CA GLY A 184 -13.77 -16.02 -21.49
C GLY A 184 -12.60 -16.39 -22.40
N ALA A 185 -12.06 -15.42 -23.14
CA ALA A 185 -10.77 -15.57 -23.82
C ALA A 185 -9.63 -15.58 -22.76
N PRO A 186 -8.52 -16.31 -22.99
CA PRO A 186 -7.36 -16.22 -22.10
C PRO A 186 -6.71 -14.85 -22.21
N VAL A 187 -6.23 -14.33 -21.08
CA VAL A 187 -5.34 -13.16 -21.03
C VAL A 187 -3.93 -13.67 -21.33
N LEU A 188 -3.40 -13.31 -22.49
CA LEU A 188 -2.03 -13.63 -22.90
C LEU A 188 -1.23 -12.33 -22.88
N LEU A 189 -0.16 -12.31 -22.09
CA LEU A 189 0.55 -11.09 -21.74
C LEU A 189 1.63 -10.75 -22.76
N GLY A 190 2.31 -11.74 -23.34
CA GLY A 190 3.36 -11.43 -24.30
C GLY A 190 4.01 -12.65 -24.89
N ALA A 191 4.74 -12.42 -25.97
CA ALA A 191 5.56 -13.41 -26.64
C ALA A 191 7.00 -13.30 -26.15
N SER A 192 7.54 -14.43 -25.69
CA SER A 192 8.85 -14.59 -25.07
C SER A 192 10.00 -13.71 -25.61
N GLY A 193 10.12 -13.57 -26.93
CA GLY A 193 11.25 -12.88 -27.56
C GLY A 193 11.27 -11.35 -27.53
N ASN A 194 10.48 -10.66 -26.69
CA ASN A 194 10.39 -9.18 -26.71
C ASN A 194 10.23 -8.51 -25.33
N GLU A 195 11.35 -8.42 -24.60
CA GLU A 195 11.47 -7.75 -23.29
C GLU A 195 10.90 -6.31 -23.28
N THR A 196 11.04 -5.55 -24.37
CA THR A 196 10.50 -4.19 -24.47
C THR A 196 8.96 -4.16 -24.54
N ALA A 197 8.34 -5.18 -25.14
CA ALA A 197 6.88 -5.30 -25.16
C ALA A 197 6.35 -5.81 -23.82
N GLU A 198 7.06 -6.74 -23.17
CA GLU A 198 6.75 -7.25 -21.83
C GLU A 198 6.77 -6.14 -20.77
N LEU A 199 7.84 -5.33 -20.72
CA LEU A 199 7.94 -4.19 -19.80
C LEU A 199 6.92 -3.07 -20.11
N ALA A 200 6.33 -3.05 -21.30
CA ALA A 200 5.32 -2.08 -21.72
C ALA A 200 3.86 -2.57 -21.50
N LEU A 201 3.66 -3.71 -20.85
CA LEU A 201 2.33 -4.21 -20.51
C LEU A 201 1.66 -3.36 -19.42
N ASP A 202 0.34 -3.32 -19.46
CA ASP A 202 -0.47 -2.59 -18.50
C ASP A 202 -0.24 -3.12 -17.07
N ALA A 203 0.01 -2.21 -16.12
CA ALA A 203 0.15 -2.55 -14.71
C ALA A 203 -1.14 -3.14 -14.14
N ALA A 204 -2.31 -2.78 -14.69
CA ALA A 204 -3.60 -3.38 -14.35
C ALA A 204 -3.73 -4.87 -14.76
N LEU A 205 -2.79 -5.39 -15.56
CA LEU A 205 -2.67 -6.81 -15.88
C LEU A 205 -1.62 -7.54 -15.01
N GLY A 206 -1.09 -6.90 -13.96
CA GLY A 206 -0.11 -7.51 -13.06
C GLY A 206 1.36 -7.39 -13.48
N ASN A 207 1.66 -6.53 -14.46
CA ASN A 207 3.05 -6.20 -14.80
C ASN A 207 3.70 -5.34 -13.70
N THR A 208 4.81 -5.79 -13.13
CA THR A 208 5.55 -5.05 -12.08
C THR A 208 6.56 -4.04 -12.63
N GLY A 209 6.79 -4.00 -13.95
CA GLY A 209 7.85 -3.21 -14.57
C GLY A 209 9.27 -3.76 -14.32
N VAL A 210 9.40 -4.95 -13.72
CA VAL A 210 10.67 -5.64 -13.49
C VAL A 210 10.75 -6.86 -14.41
N LYS A 211 11.86 -7.00 -15.16
CA LYS A 211 12.11 -8.17 -16.01
C LYS A 211 11.94 -9.43 -15.17
N GLY A 212 11.14 -10.37 -15.66
CA GLY A 212 10.98 -11.66 -15.00
C GLY A 212 10.03 -11.70 -13.81
N LEU A 213 9.26 -10.64 -13.55
CA LEU A 213 8.34 -10.58 -12.41
C LEU A 213 6.94 -10.07 -12.79
N TYR A 214 5.94 -10.91 -12.55
CA TYR A 214 4.51 -10.58 -12.70
C TYR A 214 3.76 -10.96 -11.43
N VAL A 215 2.74 -10.18 -11.08
CA VAL A 215 1.91 -10.37 -9.88
C VAL A 215 0.44 -10.15 -10.26
N PHE A 216 -0.34 -11.21 -10.27
CA PHE A 216 -1.79 -11.18 -10.52
C PHE A 216 -2.53 -11.33 -9.20
N GLN A 217 -3.67 -10.68 -9.06
CA GLN A 217 -4.50 -10.74 -7.86
C GLN A 217 -5.88 -11.27 -8.23
N PHE A 218 -6.37 -12.27 -7.49
CA PHE A 218 -7.65 -12.92 -7.74
C PHE A 218 -8.49 -12.97 -6.48
N GLY A 219 -9.77 -12.63 -6.60
CA GLY A 219 -10.71 -12.58 -5.48
C GLY A 219 -12.13 -12.31 -5.93
N THR A 220 -13.10 -12.51 -5.03
CA THR A 220 -14.54 -12.33 -5.33
C THR A 220 -15.40 -11.87 -4.15
N ALA A 221 -14.82 -11.65 -2.96
CA ALA A 221 -15.59 -11.57 -1.73
C ALA A 221 -15.68 -10.16 -1.15
N SER A 222 -16.91 -9.69 -0.95
CA SER A 222 -17.26 -8.54 -0.09
C SER A 222 -16.94 -8.73 1.40
N VAL A 223 -16.09 -9.70 1.77
CA VAL A 223 -15.54 -9.89 3.12
C VAL A 223 -14.10 -10.36 3.00
N ILE A 224 -13.18 -9.66 3.65
CA ILE A 224 -11.74 -9.92 3.70
C ILE A 224 -11.36 -9.96 5.18
N THR A 225 -10.75 -11.05 5.65
CA THR A 225 -10.41 -11.22 7.07
C THR A 225 -8.93 -11.54 7.21
N GLY A 226 -8.24 -10.78 8.07
CA GLY A 226 -6.86 -11.00 8.47
C GLY A 226 -6.70 -12.12 9.51
N SER A 227 -5.56 -12.06 10.19
CA SER A 227 -5.03 -13.01 11.15
C SER A 227 -5.23 -12.49 12.59
N THR A 228 -4.29 -12.79 13.51
CA THR A 228 -4.21 -12.10 14.81
C THR A 228 -2.83 -11.49 15.03
N GLY A 229 -2.19 -11.08 13.93
CA GLY A 229 -0.97 -10.28 13.90
C GLY A 229 -1.09 -9.20 12.82
N ALA A 230 -0.10 -8.30 12.75
CA ALA A 230 -0.14 -7.14 11.87
C ALA A 230 -0.25 -7.53 10.37
N ASP A 231 -1.35 -7.13 9.75
CA ASP A 231 -1.74 -7.48 8.39
C ASP A 231 -1.72 -6.29 7.42
N SER A 232 -1.73 -6.61 6.12
CA SER A 232 -1.98 -5.64 5.05
C SER A 232 -3.11 -6.14 4.18
N LEU A 233 -4.29 -5.54 4.34
CA LEU A 233 -5.53 -5.92 3.69
C LEU A 233 -5.80 -4.99 2.50
N HIS A 234 -6.14 -5.57 1.35
CA HIS A 234 -6.42 -4.83 0.12
C HIS A 234 -7.78 -5.23 -0.43
N GLY A 235 -8.71 -4.29 -0.45
CA GLY A 235 -10.02 -4.37 -1.10
C GLY A 235 -9.95 -4.22 -2.62
N THR A 236 -11.10 -4.40 -3.25
CA THR A 236 -11.31 -4.54 -4.68
C THR A 236 -11.88 -3.25 -5.31
N ALA A 237 -12.59 -3.36 -6.44
CA ALA A 237 -13.36 -2.25 -7.02
C ALA A 237 -14.87 -2.38 -6.76
N ALA A 238 -15.25 -3.16 -5.75
CA ALA A 238 -16.60 -3.39 -5.28
C ALA A 238 -16.69 -3.08 -3.78
N ALA A 239 -17.92 -3.00 -3.24
CA ALA A 239 -18.11 -2.79 -1.81
C ALA A 239 -17.65 -4.03 -1.00
N ASP A 240 -16.64 -3.82 -0.15
CA ASP A 240 -15.98 -4.87 0.62
C ASP A 240 -16.16 -4.68 2.15
N THR A 241 -15.86 -5.72 2.93
CA THR A 241 -15.88 -5.70 4.41
C THR A 241 -14.58 -6.28 4.92
N MET A 242 -13.62 -5.43 5.25
CA MET A 242 -12.30 -5.81 5.75
C MET A 242 -12.32 -5.92 7.27
N GLN A 243 -11.67 -6.95 7.81
CA GLN A 243 -11.55 -7.23 9.24
C GLN A 243 -10.11 -7.60 9.58
N GLY A 244 -9.36 -6.71 10.25
CA GLY A 244 -7.99 -6.98 10.72
C GLY A 244 -7.92 -7.93 11.93
N LEU A 245 -8.97 -7.90 12.76
CA LEU A 245 -9.14 -8.64 14.02
C LEU A 245 -8.20 -8.17 15.14
N GLY A 246 -6.88 -8.24 14.95
CA GLY A 246 -5.93 -7.77 15.95
C GLY A 246 -4.48 -7.90 15.51
N GLY A 247 -3.72 -6.84 15.75
CA GLY A 247 -2.50 -6.53 15.01
C GLY A 247 -2.39 -5.00 14.91
N ASP A 248 -1.35 -4.50 14.27
CA ASP A 248 -1.32 -3.09 13.84
C ASP A 248 -1.49 -3.11 12.30
N ASP A 249 -2.73 -3.02 11.83
CA ASP A 249 -3.10 -3.42 10.47
C ASP A 249 -3.15 -2.23 9.50
N VAL A 250 -2.92 -2.51 8.20
CA VAL A 250 -3.03 -1.51 7.13
C VAL A 250 -4.08 -1.92 6.11
N LEU A 251 -5.18 -1.16 6.05
CA LEU A 251 -6.36 -1.44 5.25
C LEU A 251 -6.44 -0.47 4.06
N TYR A 252 -6.51 -1.03 2.86
CA TYR A 252 -6.66 -0.31 1.59
C TYR A 252 -8.01 -0.68 0.95
N GLY A 253 -9.07 0.11 1.19
CA GLY A 253 -10.42 -0.20 0.64
C GLY A 253 -10.44 -0.27 -0.89
N SER A 254 -9.60 0.53 -1.54
CA SER A 254 -9.57 0.74 -2.99
C SER A 254 -10.81 1.51 -3.47
N ALA A 255 -11.74 0.93 -4.22
CA ALA A 255 -12.89 1.65 -4.74
C ALA A 255 -14.18 0.90 -4.43
N GLY A 256 -15.02 1.46 -3.59
CA GLY A 256 -16.23 0.79 -3.15
C GLY A 256 -17.06 1.69 -2.27
N ALA A 257 -17.79 1.05 -1.36
CA ALA A 257 -18.45 1.70 -0.24
C ALA A 257 -18.22 0.74 0.92
N ASP A 258 -17.02 0.82 1.49
CA ASP A 258 -16.41 -0.31 2.18
C ASP A 258 -16.65 -0.26 3.68
N VAL A 259 -16.51 -1.40 4.34
CA VAL A 259 -16.47 -1.50 5.81
C VAL A 259 -15.04 -1.84 6.19
N LEU A 260 -14.34 -0.91 6.84
CA LEU A 260 -12.97 -1.06 7.29
C LEU A 260 -12.97 -1.25 8.81
N ASP A 261 -12.84 -2.49 9.26
CA ASP A 261 -12.79 -2.89 10.67
C ASP A 261 -11.35 -3.31 11.01
N GLY A 262 -10.58 -2.47 11.71
CA GLY A 262 -9.20 -2.82 12.11
C GLY A 262 -9.21 -3.88 13.21
N GLY A 263 -9.95 -3.60 14.28
CA GLY A 263 -10.19 -4.56 15.36
C GLY A 263 -9.47 -4.15 16.64
N THR A 264 -8.30 -4.74 16.92
CA THR A 264 -7.51 -4.39 18.11
C THR A 264 -6.03 -4.17 17.82
N GLY A 265 -5.63 -2.90 17.79
CA GLY A 265 -4.24 -2.45 17.89
C GLY A 265 -4.10 -0.98 17.57
N LEU A 266 -3.26 -0.65 16.60
CA LEU A 266 -3.11 0.70 16.03
C LEU A 266 -3.25 0.65 14.50
N ASP A 267 -4.50 0.63 14.06
CA ASP A 267 -4.89 0.28 12.69
C ASP A 267 -4.96 1.52 11.78
N ARG A 268 -4.72 1.32 10.48
CA ARG A 268 -4.51 2.39 9.50
C ARG A 268 -5.31 2.19 8.22
N ALA A 269 -6.21 3.11 7.92
CA ALA A 269 -6.78 3.27 6.58
C ALA A 269 -5.82 4.10 5.69
N ASP A 270 -5.44 3.56 4.54
CA ASP A 270 -4.43 4.15 3.65
C ASP A 270 -4.96 4.46 2.25
N TYR A 271 -5.10 5.75 1.94
CA TYR A 271 -5.51 6.27 0.63
C TYR A 271 -4.35 6.90 -0.17
N SER A 272 -3.09 6.70 0.23
CA SER A 272 -1.90 7.32 -0.39
C SER A 272 -1.69 6.97 -1.87
N THR A 273 -2.33 5.90 -2.35
CA THR A 273 -2.31 5.46 -3.75
C THR A 273 -3.47 6.02 -4.58
N ALA A 274 -4.38 6.79 -3.99
CA ALA A 274 -5.53 7.35 -4.69
C ALA A 274 -5.11 8.32 -5.80
N THR A 275 -5.66 8.11 -7.01
CA THR A 275 -5.40 8.94 -8.19
C THR A 275 -6.27 10.20 -8.26
N GLY A 276 -7.12 10.41 -7.26
CA GLY A 276 -8.01 11.54 -7.08
C GLY A 276 -8.17 11.84 -5.60
N ALA A 277 -8.38 13.11 -5.27
CA ALA A 277 -8.54 13.56 -3.89
C ALA A 277 -9.68 12.84 -3.15
N VAL A 278 -9.48 12.55 -1.88
CA VAL A 278 -10.41 11.90 -0.97
C VAL A 278 -11.08 12.90 -0.01
N VAL A 279 -12.31 12.58 0.37
CA VAL A 279 -12.99 13.20 1.50
C VAL A 279 -13.33 12.10 2.48
N ILE A 280 -12.93 12.26 3.73
CA ILE A 280 -13.11 11.31 4.82
C ILE A 280 -13.76 12.06 5.99
N ASP A 281 -15.04 11.82 6.29
CA ASP A 281 -15.70 12.19 7.56
C ASP A 281 -16.02 10.91 8.33
N LEU A 282 -15.39 10.76 9.50
CA LEU A 282 -15.48 9.56 10.33
C LEU A 282 -16.87 9.35 10.97
N ARG A 283 -17.85 10.24 10.74
CA ARG A 283 -19.22 10.12 11.27
C ARG A 283 -20.31 10.12 10.20
N ASP A 284 -20.02 10.61 8.99
CA ASP A 284 -20.98 10.64 7.89
C ASP A 284 -20.38 9.96 6.64
N PRO A 285 -20.55 8.64 6.47
CA PRO A 285 -20.06 7.94 5.29
C PRO A 285 -20.69 8.46 3.99
N THR A 286 -21.83 9.15 4.05
CA THR A 286 -22.45 9.77 2.87
C THR A 286 -21.79 11.08 2.45
N ALA A 287 -20.95 11.67 3.31
CA ALA A 287 -20.10 12.81 3.00
C ALA A 287 -18.82 12.40 2.25
N ASN A 288 -18.35 11.15 2.40
CA ASN A 288 -17.07 10.69 1.86
C ASN A 288 -17.02 10.68 0.32
N ARG A 289 -15.85 10.93 -0.26
CA ARG A 289 -15.62 11.09 -1.72
C ARG A 289 -14.26 10.54 -2.14
N GLY A 290 -14.06 10.43 -3.45
CA GLY A 290 -12.83 9.87 -4.02
C GLY A 290 -12.87 8.35 -3.94
N LEU A 291 -11.76 7.75 -3.52
CA LEU A 291 -11.73 6.32 -3.18
C LEU A 291 -12.55 5.99 -1.93
N ALA A 292 -12.63 6.91 -0.96
CA ALA A 292 -13.38 6.71 0.30
C ALA A 292 -14.92 6.69 0.16
N ALA A 293 -15.49 6.66 -1.05
CA ALA A 293 -16.84 7.12 -1.36
C ALA A 293 -17.99 6.21 -0.89
N GLY A 294 -18.30 6.28 0.41
CA GLY A 294 -19.30 5.45 1.08
C GLY A 294 -18.71 4.61 2.21
N ASP A 295 -17.40 4.68 2.39
CA ASP A 295 -16.63 3.91 3.37
C ASP A 295 -17.04 4.21 4.81
N THR A 296 -16.94 3.18 5.64
CA THR A 296 -17.21 3.21 7.08
C THR A 296 -16.02 2.62 7.83
N TYR A 297 -15.72 3.17 9.00
CA TYR A 297 -14.51 2.87 9.75
C TYR A 297 -14.86 2.42 11.18
N ASN A 298 -14.27 1.32 11.63
CA ASN A 298 -14.41 0.80 12.99
C ASN A 298 -13.04 0.33 13.50
N GLY A 299 -12.64 0.76 14.69
CA GLY A 299 -11.30 0.46 15.23
C GLY A 299 -10.19 0.81 14.23
N ILE A 300 -10.20 2.05 13.72
CA ILE A 300 -9.13 2.60 12.87
C ILE A 300 -8.68 3.88 13.53
N GLU A 301 -7.43 3.92 13.98
CA GLU A 301 -6.87 5.07 14.70
C GLU A 301 -6.16 6.04 13.75
N ARG A 302 -5.65 5.54 12.62
CA ARG A 302 -4.85 6.32 11.65
C ARG A 302 -5.49 6.40 10.27
N PHE A 303 -5.48 7.58 9.68
CA PHE A 303 -5.93 7.80 8.30
C PHE A 303 -4.85 8.56 7.54
N VAL A 304 -4.54 8.07 6.33
CA VAL A 304 -3.60 8.73 5.43
C VAL A 304 -4.30 9.09 4.13
N GLY A 305 -4.21 10.37 3.78
CA GLY A 305 -4.66 10.94 2.52
C GLY A 305 -3.87 10.45 1.32
N SER A 306 -4.15 11.08 0.19
CA SER A 306 -3.62 10.81 -1.13
C SER A 306 -2.36 11.66 -1.42
N GLY A 307 -2.06 11.87 -2.70
CA GLY A 307 -1.08 12.86 -3.16
C GLY A 307 -1.72 14.12 -3.75
N LEU A 308 -2.97 14.42 -3.36
CA LEU A 308 -3.81 15.50 -3.88
C LEU A 308 -4.57 16.20 -2.74
N ALA A 309 -5.22 17.32 -3.05
CA ALA A 309 -5.87 18.20 -2.07
C ALA A 309 -7.10 17.58 -1.38
N ASP A 310 -6.90 17.04 -0.18
CA ASP A 310 -7.84 16.19 0.55
C ASP A 310 -8.59 16.90 1.69
N MET A 311 -9.62 16.25 2.22
CA MET A 311 -10.33 16.73 3.42
C MET A 311 -10.62 15.57 4.38
N LEU A 312 -9.94 15.57 5.54
CA LEU A 312 -10.08 14.57 6.60
C LEU A 312 -10.72 15.21 7.82
N ARG A 313 -11.72 14.53 8.39
CA ARG A 313 -12.60 15.10 9.42
C ARG A 313 -12.99 14.06 10.48
N GLY A 314 -12.54 14.32 11.69
CA GLY A 314 -12.61 13.45 12.85
C GLY A 314 -13.94 13.44 13.59
N THR A 315 -13.87 13.02 14.85
CA THR A 315 -14.96 12.50 15.65
C THR A 315 -15.21 13.32 16.92
N GLY A 316 -15.04 12.66 18.07
CA GLY A 316 -15.07 13.14 19.45
C GLY A 316 -14.09 12.32 20.32
N ALA A 317 -13.20 11.57 19.67
CA ALA A 317 -12.14 10.73 20.21
C ALA A 317 -10.80 11.22 19.62
N ALA A 318 -9.68 10.68 20.10
CA ALA A 318 -8.37 11.04 19.54
C ALA A 318 -8.18 10.43 18.14
N ASP A 319 -8.13 11.27 17.11
CA ASP A 319 -7.95 10.88 15.71
C ASP A 319 -6.53 11.22 15.21
N TRP A 320 -5.91 10.35 14.41
CA TRP A 320 -4.60 10.60 13.78
C TRP A 320 -4.74 10.70 12.26
N PHE A 321 -4.51 11.89 11.72
CA PHE A 321 -4.54 12.19 10.28
C PHE A 321 -3.16 12.58 9.73
N ASP A 322 -2.87 12.09 8.53
CA ASP A 322 -1.74 12.47 7.69
C ASP A 322 -2.32 12.85 6.31
N GLY A 323 -2.20 14.11 5.89
CA GLY A 323 -2.67 14.57 4.57
C GLY A 323 -1.83 13.98 3.44
N GLY A 324 -0.54 13.74 3.69
CA GLY A 324 0.41 13.17 2.76
C GLY A 324 1.02 14.24 1.85
N LYS A 325 0.37 14.53 0.73
CA LYS A 325 0.74 15.65 -0.15
C LYS A 325 -0.51 16.25 -0.73
N GLY A 326 -0.61 17.57 -0.73
CA GLY A 326 -1.80 18.19 -1.29
C GLY A 326 -1.95 19.62 -0.86
N ARG A 327 -3.18 20.10 -0.86
CA ARG A 327 -3.56 21.23 -0.02
C ARG A 327 -4.70 20.67 0.79
N ASP A 328 -4.36 20.26 1.99
CA ASP A 328 -5.17 19.33 2.74
C ASP A 328 -5.87 20.07 3.87
N SER A 329 -7.09 19.64 4.18
CA SER A 329 -7.89 20.22 5.24
C SER A 329 -8.19 19.17 6.29
N LEU A 330 -7.51 19.28 7.43
CA LEU A 330 -7.57 18.31 8.52
C LEU A 330 -8.32 18.92 9.70
N LEU A 331 -9.38 18.26 10.16
CA LEU A 331 -10.22 18.72 11.27
C LEU A 331 -10.39 17.60 12.30
N GLY A 332 -9.69 17.64 13.43
CA GLY A 332 -9.82 16.64 14.51
C GLY A 332 -11.16 16.73 15.26
N LEU A 333 -11.55 17.97 15.58
CA LEU A 333 -12.76 18.47 16.24
C LEU A 333 -12.79 18.37 17.76
N ALA A 334 -12.66 17.17 18.32
CA ALA A 334 -12.64 16.98 19.76
C ALA A 334 -11.99 15.65 20.09
N GLY A 335 -10.96 15.68 20.94
CA GLY A 335 -10.08 14.53 21.12
C GLY A 335 -8.78 14.99 21.75
N ASN A 336 -7.71 14.25 21.51
CA ASN A 336 -6.34 14.76 21.63
C ASN A 336 -5.70 14.34 20.30
N ASP A 337 -5.90 15.16 19.29
CA ASP A 337 -5.77 14.74 17.90
C ASP A 337 -4.33 14.92 17.39
N MET A 338 -3.91 14.11 16.42
CA MET A 338 -2.61 14.31 15.76
C MET A 338 -2.80 14.52 14.26
N LEU A 339 -2.53 15.75 13.81
CA LEU A 339 -2.78 16.21 12.45
C LEU A 339 -1.45 16.57 11.78
N ILE A 340 -1.12 15.90 10.68
CA ILE A 340 0.09 16.13 9.88
C ILE A 340 -0.38 16.56 8.48
N GLY A 341 -0.03 17.76 8.03
CA GLY A 341 -0.36 18.26 6.68
C GLY A 341 0.42 17.50 5.61
N GLY A 342 1.68 17.88 5.42
CA GLY A 342 2.62 17.18 4.52
C GLY A 342 3.32 18.12 3.54
N ASP A 343 3.20 17.82 2.25
CA ASP A 343 3.74 18.66 1.15
C ASP A 343 2.68 19.65 0.60
N GLN A 344 3.06 20.93 0.54
CA GLN A 344 2.32 22.16 0.17
C GLN A 344 1.40 22.72 1.28
N ASN A 345 0.56 23.70 0.92
CA ASN A 345 -0.04 24.65 1.85
C ASN A 345 -1.33 24.12 2.51
N ASP A 346 -1.27 23.69 3.76
CA ASP A 346 -2.34 22.95 4.42
C ASP A 346 -3.18 23.79 5.41
N SER A 347 -4.27 23.20 5.91
CA SER A 347 -5.18 23.82 6.87
C SER A 347 -5.61 22.85 7.96
N LEU A 348 -4.97 22.96 9.12
CA LEU A 348 -5.11 22.05 10.26
C LEU A 348 -5.92 22.73 11.38
N TYR A 349 -6.97 22.07 11.85
CA TYR A 349 -7.79 22.50 12.98
C TYR A 349 -7.92 21.35 14.00
N GLY A 350 -7.29 21.50 15.17
CA GLY A 350 -7.38 20.51 16.26
C GLY A 350 -8.80 20.46 16.79
N GLY A 351 -9.22 21.47 17.53
CA GLY A 351 -10.61 21.70 17.91
C GLY A 351 -10.76 21.89 19.41
N THR A 352 -11.01 20.80 20.14
CA THR A 352 -11.07 20.80 21.60
C THR A 352 -10.32 19.61 22.19
N GLY A 353 -9.18 19.86 22.83
CA GLY A 353 -8.28 18.79 23.20
C GLY A 353 -6.92 19.26 23.67
N ALA A 354 -5.98 18.34 23.75
CA ALA A 354 -4.56 18.65 23.73
C ALA A 354 -3.98 18.11 22.43
N ASP A 355 -4.06 18.92 21.38
CA ASP A 355 -3.84 18.48 20.00
C ASP A 355 -2.39 18.68 19.56
N VAL A 356 -1.93 17.88 18.60
CA VAL A 356 -0.60 17.98 17.98
C VAL A 356 -0.77 18.22 16.48
N LEU A 357 -0.41 19.42 16.03
CA LEU A 357 -0.51 19.85 14.63
C LEU A 357 0.89 20.04 14.06
N ASN A 358 1.13 19.53 12.86
CA ASN A 358 2.37 19.72 12.09
C ASN A 358 2.00 20.08 10.65
N GLY A 359 2.32 21.29 10.20
CA GLY A 359 2.06 21.75 8.83
C GLY A 359 2.88 20.94 7.84
N GLY A 360 4.19 21.16 7.81
CA GLY A 360 5.15 20.34 7.08
C GLY A 360 6.02 21.16 6.14
N SER A 361 5.66 21.23 4.86
CA SER A 361 6.40 21.97 3.83
C SER A 361 5.44 22.76 2.95
N GLY A 362 5.05 23.95 3.39
CA GLY A 362 4.05 24.77 2.76
C GLY A 362 3.97 26.15 3.40
N ASN A 363 2.93 26.91 3.07
CA ASN A 363 2.53 28.05 3.89
C ASN A 363 1.22 27.67 4.56
N ASP A 364 1.32 27.16 5.78
CA ASP A 364 0.29 26.36 6.43
C ASP A 364 -0.55 27.19 7.39
N CYS A 365 -1.80 26.78 7.60
CA CYS A 365 -2.73 27.43 8.51
C CYS A 365 -3.09 26.49 9.66
N LEU A 366 -2.40 26.63 10.79
CA LEU A 366 -2.57 25.81 11.98
C LEU A 366 -3.46 26.53 13.00
N ALA A 367 -4.43 25.81 13.54
CA ALA A 367 -5.37 26.32 14.52
C ALA A 367 -5.66 25.24 15.56
N GLY A 368 -4.84 25.18 16.62
CA GLY A 368 -4.98 24.21 17.72
C GLY A 368 -6.41 24.14 18.23
N GLY A 369 -6.91 25.19 18.88
CA GLY A 369 -8.33 25.28 19.23
C GLY A 369 -8.54 25.66 20.69
N THR A 370 -9.08 24.76 21.50
CA THR A 370 -9.21 24.97 22.95
C THR A 370 -8.61 23.81 23.71
N GLY A 371 -7.70 24.15 24.63
CA GLY A 371 -6.93 23.24 25.45
C GLY A 371 -5.46 23.54 25.23
N ARG A 372 -4.57 22.57 25.43
CA ARG A 372 -3.11 22.78 25.32
C ARG A 372 -2.61 22.13 24.04
N ASP A 373 -2.42 22.95 23.02
CA ASP A 373 -2.06 22.44 21.71
C ASP A 373 -0.55 22.58 21.46
N THR A 374 0.02 21.67 20.69
CA THR A 374 1.40 21.73 20.18
C THR A 374 1.33 21.92 18.67
N MET A 375 1.91 23.00 18.16
CA MET A 375 1.88 23.37 16.74
C MET A 375 3.30 23.49 16.20
N THR A 376 3.57 22.84 15.06
CA THR A 376 4.82 22.93 14.30
C THR A 376 4.45 23.44 12.91
N GLY A 377 4.98 24.59 12.49
CA GLY A 377 4.73 25.13 11.15
C GLY A 377 5.45 24.28 10.10
N GLY A 378 6.76 24.17 10.25
CA GLY A 378 7.64 23.46 9.34
C GLY A 378 8.41 24.41 8.43
N VAL A 379 8.29 24.21 7.12
CA VAL A 379 9.04 24.97 6.11
C VAL A 379 8.12 25.84 5.27
N GLY A 380 8.03 27.12 5.62
CA GLY A 380 7.55 28.17 4.74
C GLY A 380 7.22 29.47 5.45
N ALA A 381 5.99 29.94 5.29
CA ALA A 381 5.49 31.17 5.92
C ALA A 381 4.11 30.89 6.52
N ASP A 382 4.12 30.46 7.77
CA ASP A 382 3.01 29.75 8.41
C ASP A 382 2.14 30.67 9.26
N ARG A 383 0.93 30.21 9.55
CA ARG A 383 -0.12 31.01 10.17
C ARG A 383 -0.76 30.25 11.33
N PHE A 384 -0.39 30.65 12.54
CA PHE A 384 -0.90 30.08 13.78
C PHE A 384 -2.11 30.89 14.27
N VAL A 385 -3.29 30.26 14.38
CA VAL A 385 -4.59 30.94 14.56
C VAL A 385 -5.22 30.67 15.93
N PHE A 386 -5.30 31.73 16.73
CA PHE A 386 -5.85 31.76 18.09
C PHE A 386 -7.28 32.34 18.13
N ALA A 387 -8.14 31.94 17.20
CA ALA A 387 -9.51 32.45 17.13
C ALA A 387 -10.41 31.86 18.23
N GLY A 388 -11.13 32.72 18.98
CA GLY A 388 -12.11 32.30 19.99
C GLY A 388 -12.36 33.36 21.07
N THR A 389 -13.50 33.27 21.78
CA THR A 389 -13.87 34.20 22.87
C THR A 389 -13.80 33.60 24.27
N GLY A 390 -13.46 32.31 24.40
CA GLY A 390 -13.19 31.67 25.67
C GLY A 390 -11.78 32.00 26.22
N PRO A 391 -11.49 31.67 27.48
CA PRO A 391 -10.10 31.52 27.89
C PRO A 391 -9.47 30.41 27.04
N LYS A 392 -8.42 30.75 26.30
CA LYS A 392 -7.50 29.78 25.71
C LYS A 392 -6.55 29.33 26.83
N ASP A 393 -6.14 28.07 26.80
CA ASP A 393 -5.08 27.61 27.69
C ASP A 393 -3.71 28.00 27.10
N VAL A 394 -2.64 27.27 27.41
CA VAL A 394 -1.28 27.58 26.95
C VAL A 394 -0.92 26.64 25.81
N ASP A 395 -0.85 27.20 24.61
CA ASP A 395 -0.38 26.51 23.41
C ASP A 395 1.14 26.66 23.25
N TRP A 396 1.74 25.70 22.55
CA TRP A 396 3.17 25.61 22.28
C TRP A 396 3.42 25.64 20.77
N ILE A 397 4.09 26.67 20.27
CA ILE A 397 4.65 26.65 18.91
C ILE A 397 6.13 26.24 18.99
N THR A 398 6.51 25.22 18.23
CA THR A 398 7.83 24.55 18.32
C THR A 398 8.94 25.25 17.54
N ASP A 399 8.61 25.98 16.47
CA ASP A 399 9.56 26.31 15.40
C ASP A 399 9.35 27.69 14.72
N TYR A 400 8.54 28.57 15.31
CA TYR A 400 8.17 29.88 14.75
C TYR A 400 9.34 30.71 14.17
N ASP A 401 9.29 31.01 12.86
CA ASP A 401 10.26 31.82 12.13
C ASP A 401 9.62 33.06 11.44
N ALA A 402 9.67 34.20 12.12
CA ALA A 402 9.25 35.48 11.56
C ALA A 402 10.11 35.98 10.37
N ALA A 403 11.30 35.43 10.15
CA ALA A 403 12.13 35.74 8.99
C ALA A 403 11.80 34.84 7.78
N GLY A 404 11.34 33.61 8.02
CA GLY A 404 10.71 32.71 7.04
C GLY A 404 9.37 33.27 6.55
N GLY A 405 8.58 33.82 7.47
CA GLY A 405 7.38 34.62 7.17
C GLY A 405 6.22 34.41 8.14
N ASP A 406 6.44 33.72 9.26
CA ASP A 406 5.37 33.23 10.12
C ASP A 406 4.59 34.35 10.83
N VAL A 407 3.29 34.13 10.98
CA VAL A 407 2.36 35.07 11.61
C VAL A 407 1.51 34.41 12.69
N LEU A 408 1.35 35.14 13.81
CA LEU A 408 0.39 34.80 14.86
C LEU A 408 -0.91 35.59 14.62
N ASP A 409 -2.04 34.93 14.37
CA ASP A 409 -3.34 35.59 14.21
C ASP A 409 -4.31 35.27 15.34
N PHE A 410 -4.82 36.32 15.98
CA PHE A 410 -5.77 36.21 17.07
C PHE A 410 -7.23 36.38 16.65
N GLY A 411 -7.50 36.62 15.36
CA GLY A 411 -8.85 36.70 14.79
C GLY A 411 -9.75 37.82 15.36
N ARG A 412 -9.23 38.69 16.22
CA ARG A 412 -10.00 39.67 17.01
C ARG A 412 -9.87 41.08 16.44
N ALA A 413 -10.90 41.53 15.74
CA ALA A 413 -10.97 42.91 15.27
C ALA A 413 -10.86 43.92 16.43
N GLY A 414 -9.88 44.82 16.34
CA GLY A 414 -9.70 45.91 17.30
C GLY A 414 -8.90 45.58 18.56
N ALA A 415 -8.25 44.41 18.63
CA ALA A 415 -7.24 44.17 19.67
C ALA A 415 -5.96 44.98 19.39
N VAL A 416 -5.22 45.30 20.45
CA VAL A 416 -4.00 46.13 20.40
C VAL A 416 -2.79 45.39 20.96
N ARG A 417 -1.57 45.88 20.69
CA ARG A 417 -0.31 45.30 21.24
C ARG A 417 -0.35 45.04 22.76
N ALA A 418 -1.09 45.84 23.52
CA ALA A 418 -1.22 45.69 24.97
C ALA A 418 -2.17 44.55 25.42
N ASP A 419 -2.98 43.98 24.52
CA ASP A 419 -3.90 42.85 24.82
C ASP A 419 -3.17 41.50 24.84
N PHE A 420 -1.93 41.44 24.34
CA PHE A 420 -1.16 40.22 24.12
C PHE A 420 0.17 40.26 24.85
N ARG A 421 0.67 39.10 25.27
CA ARG A 421 2.04 38.93 25.75
C ARG A 421 2.60 37.61 25.24
N LEU A 422 3.66 37.73 24.44
CA LEU A 422 4.47 36.61 23.99
C LEU A 422 5.53 36.29 25.06
N THR A 423 5.81 35.00 25.28
CA THR A 423 6.93 34.56 26.11
C THR A 423 7.77 33.60 25.28
N TYR A 424 9.06 33.90 25.16
CA TYR A 424 10.01 32.96 24.56
C TYR A 424 10.58 32.03 25.61
N VAL A 425 10.71 30.76 25.26
CA VAL A 425 11.41 29.74 26.04
C VAL A 425 12.56 29.20 25.17
N THR A 426 13.60 28.70 25.83
CA THR A 426 14.76 28.10 25.17
C THR A 426 15.16 26.87 25.97
N ASP A 427 14.84 25.68 25.47
CA ASP A 427 15.17 24.45 26.16
C ASP A 427 16.66 24.08 25.95
N ALA A 428 17.50 24.58 26.86
CA ALA A 428 18.96 24.41 26.89
C ALA A 428 19.38 22.96 27.22
N GLY A 429 18.98 22.03 26.35
CA GLY A 429 19.22 20.59 26.46
C GLY A 429 18.89 19.81 25.17
N ALA A 430 18.07 20.35 24.26
CA ALA A 430 17.59 19.65 23.06
C ALA A 430 18.57 19.64 21.85
N GLY A 431 19.80 20.14 22.01
CA GLY A 431 20.86 20.05 20.99
C GLY A 431 20.81 21.08 19.85
N ASN A 432 19.69 21.76 19.63
CA ASN A 432 19.58 22.84 18.64
C ASN A 432 19.79 24.22 19.28
N ALA A 433 21.00 24.78 19.10
CA ALA A 433 21.28 26.18 19.41
C ALA A 433 20.63 27.11 18.36
N GLY A 434 19.31 27.31 18.48
CA GLY A 434 18.55 28.14 17.55
C GLY A 434 17.02 28.11 17.68
N VAL A 435 16.44 27.20 18.48
CA VAL A 435 14.97 27.14 18.66
C VAL A 435 14.49 28.40 19.39
N LYS A 436 13.44 29.04 18.87
CA LYS A 436 12.78 30.21 19.45
C LYS A 436 11.33 29.88 19.75
N GLU A 437 11.09 29.34 20.94
CA GLU A 437 9.76 28.88 21.34
C GLU A 437 8.84 30.08 21.59
N ALA A 438 7.53 29.93 21.40
CA ALA A 438 6.55 31.01 21.54
C ALA A 438 5.31 30.57 22.33
N HIS A 439 5.16 31.06 23.56
CA HIS A 439 3.93 30.89 24.34
C HIS A 439 2.98 32.08 24.16
N VAL A 440 1.72 31.77 23.91
CA VAL A 440 0.64 32.75 23.71
C VAL A 440 -0.34 32.66 24.89
N VAL A 441 -0.59 33.80 25.58
CA VAL A 441 -1.52 33.85 26.72
C VAL A 441 -2.44 35.07 26.65
N HIS A 442 -3.75 34.84 26.70
CA HIS A 442 -4.80 35.87 26.76
C HIS A 442 -5.17 36.17 28.22
N VAL A 443 -5.16 37.45 28.65
CA VAL A 443 -5.35 37.82 30.07
C VAL A 443 -6.41 38.93 30.27
N PRO A 444 -7.68 38.57 30.59
CA PRO A 444 -8.73 39.57 30.80
C PRO A 444 -8.66 40.38 32.12
N THR A 445 -7.91 39.92 33.14
CA THR A 445 -8.06 40.42 34.54
C THR A 445 -6.76 40.71 35.33
N GLY A 446 -5.62 40.91 34.68
CA GLY A 446 -4.53 41.73 35.24
C GLY A 446 -3.68 41.22 36.42
N ARG A 447 -3.44 39.91 36.58
CA ARG A 447 -2.42 39.34 37.50
C ARG A 447 -2.14 37.85 37.23
N LEU A 448 -0.95 37.23 37.36
CA LEU A 448 0.49 37.57 37.13
C LEU A 448 1.33 36.28 37.46
N VAL A 449 2.42 35.94 36.74
CA VAL A 449 3.72 35.34 37.21
C VAL A 449 4.66 34.98 36.02
N TRP A 450 5.97 34.84 36.31
CA TRP A 450 7.19 35.08 35.49
C TRP A 450 7.69 33.84 34.66
N VAL A 451 8.82 33.78 33.90
CA VAL A 451 10.25 34.23 34.06
C VAL A 451 10.85 34.76 32.71
N LEU A 452 12.19 34.74 32.49
CA LEU A 452 13.00 35.28 31.37
C LEU A 452 14.34 34.51 31.21
N TYR A 453 14.92 34.38 29.99
CA TYR A 453 16.28 34.85 29.61
C TYR A 453 16.54 34.77 28.08
N ASP A 454 17.60 35.41 27.61
CA ASP A 454 17.88 35.88 26.22
C ASP A 454 18.94 35.03 25.45
N GLY A 455 18.98 35.15 24.10
CA GLY A 455 19.99 34.52 23.25
C GLY A 455 20.21 35.13 21.85
N ALA A 456 19.16 35.61 21.15
CA ALA A 456 19.30 36.19 19.80
C ALA A 456 18.20 37.20 19.46
N ALA A 457 18.54 38.26 18.71
CA ALA A 457 17.60 39.26 18.27
C ALA A 457 16.71 38.75 17.11
N ASP A 458 15.43 38.53 17.37
CA ASP A 458 14.41 38.70 16.33
C ASP A 458 14.30 40.18 15.96
N THR A 459 14.07 40.45 14.69
CA THR A 459 13.99 41.82 14.16
C THR A 459 12.57 42.35 14.01
N SER A 460 11.56 41.46 14.05
CA SER A 460 10.13 41.78 14.02
C SER A 460 9.32 40.52 14.35
N ILE A 461 8.22 40.64 15.10
CA ILE A 461 7.17 39.58 15.16
C ILE A 461 5.84 40.20 14.77
N VAL A 462 5.26 39.70 13.68
CA VAL A 462 4.02 40.22 13.12
C VAL A 462 2.82 39.52 13.74
N VAL A 463 2.06 40.26 14.54
CA VAL A 463 0.78 39.81 15.09
C VAL A 463 -0.37 40.38 14.28
N HIS A 464 -1.29 39.50 13.89
CA HIS A 464 -2.56 39.85 13.26
C HIS A 464 -3.70 39.83 14.30
N SER A 465 -4.60 40.80 14.18
CA SER A 465 -5.86 40.83 14.92
C SER A 465 -6.97 41.34 14.02
N GLY A 466 -7.61 40.37 13.35
CA GLY A 466 -8.49 40.66 12.21
C GLY A 466 -7.67 41.28 11.07
N ALA A 467 -8.03 42.49 10.65
CA ALA A 467 -7.38 43.21 9.56
C ALA A 467 -6.21 44.12 10.00
N ILE A 468 -5.84 44.13 11.28
CA ILE A 468 -4.76 44.96 11.82
C ILE A 468 -3.53 44.09 12.05
N SER A 469 -2.38 44.52 11.53
CA SER A 469 -1.06 43.95 11.83
C SER A 469 -0.23 44.93 12.65
N PHE A 470 0.53 44.43 13.63
CA PHE A 470 1.52 45.23 14.37
C PHE A 470 2.72 44.38 14.79
N ASP A 471 3.85 45.04 14.99
CA ASP A 471 5.06 44.43 15.53
C ASP A 471 4.99 44.34 17.07
N LEU A 472 5.29 43.17 17.61
CA LEU A 472 5.32 42.90 19.05
C LEU A 472 6.61 43.37 19.75
N LEU A 473 7.68 43.65 19.00
CA LEU A 473 9.00 44.06 19.53
C LEU A 473 9.09 45.58 19.79
#